data_AF-G0VNL7-F1
#
_entry.id   AF-G0VNL7-F1
#
_cell.length_a   1.000
_cell.length_b   1.000
_cell.length_c   1.000
_cell.angle_alpha   90.00
_cell.angle_beta   90.00
_cell.angle_gamma   90.00
#
_symmetry.space_group_name_H-M   'P 1'
#
loop_
_entity.id
_entity.type
_entity.pdbx_description
1 polymer ?
#
loop_
_entity_poly.entity_id
_entity_poly.type
_entity_poly.pdbx_seq_one_letter_code
_entity_poly.pdbx_strand_id
1 'polypeptide(L)'
;MNPACRENLFIDDNDIMEKAHINAYFETEDNSYENLIILCPNCHKKFDKTNQISIQTVKEWKKIRREELERFFSIKFKSFDRLKEKVEPILRENYDIYKNYYLNENKTLWKKFEPKILVNNEILKSLFKNNCNLFPDYPNKDYSNLEVIQTFITHVNEFKNTRGDEEKQRQVLFPQEINSIFGITPVSGSIILGAESLEELIKVLRRKGRFESIMLGIDKPYILLKSGGKIFVDDTPRLRQLYFNNYCFRKTGVRLQNLNFALSCLKSRNVPFFIY
;
A
#
# COMPACT_ATOMS: atom_id res chain seq x y z
N MET A 1 -25.30 -3.93 -8.81
CA MET A 1 -26.33 -2.88 -8.67
C MET A 1 -26.80 -2.47 -10.06
N ASN A 2 -28.07 -2.10 -10.20
CA ASN A 2 -28.59 -1.47 -11.41
C ASN A 2 -27.96 -0.07 -11.59
N PRO A 3 -27.20 0.21 -12.65
CA PRO A 3 -26.52 1.50 -12.85
C PRO A 3 -27.48 2.69 -12.98
N ALA A 4 -28.71 2.45 -13.43
CA ALA A 4 -29.74 3.49 -13.57
C ALA A 4 -30.51 3.73 -12.26
N CYS A 5 -30.35 2.86 -11.26
CA CYS A 5 -31.01 2.99 -9.97
C CYS A 5 -30.23 3.94 -9.07
N ARG A 6 -30.87 5.04 -8.65
CA ARG A 6 -30.28 6.05 -7.76
C ARG A 6 -30.71 5.89 -6.29
N GLU A 7 -31.35 4.76 -5.96
CA GLU A 7 -31.74 4.47 -4.58
C GLU A 7 -30.50 4.32 -3.70
N ASN A 8 -30.53 4.98 -2.53
CA ASN A 8 -29.49 4.81 -1.52
C ASN A 8 -29.66 3.44 -0.88
N LEU A 9 -28.78 2.52 -1.24
CA LEU A 9 -28.79 1.15 -0.70
C LEU A 9 -28.22 1.04 0.72
N PHE A 10 -27.45 2.05 1.13
CA PHE A 10 -26.80 2.14 2.42
C PHE A 10 -27.41 3.33 3.15
N ILE A 11 -28.42 3.06 3.96
CA ILE A 11 -29.07 4.03 4.85
C ILE A 11 -28.78 3.52 6.25
N ASP A 12 -28.19 4.35 7.11
CA ASP A 12 -27.77 3.93 8.45
C ASP A 12 -28.88 3.19 9.22
N ASP A 13 -28.46 2.19 10.01
CA ASP A 13 -29.25 1.26 10.83
C ASP A 13 -30.35 0.41 10.13
N ASN A 14 -30.63 0.62 8.83
CA ASN A 14 -31.51 -0.25 8.04
C ASN A 14 -31.10 -0.27 6.55
N ASP A 15 -30.15 -1.13 6.21
CA ASP A 15 -29.77 -1.40 4.82
C ASP A 15 -30.96 -1.97 4.03
N ILE A 16 -31.46 -1.22 3.04
CA ILE A 16 -32.51 -1.68 2.11
C ILE A 16 -31.92 -2.47 0.94
N MET A 17 -30.88 -3.26 1.17
CA MET A 17 -30.20 -4.01 0.12
C MET A 17 -30.53 -5.50 0.17
N GLU A 18 -30.83 -6.07 -0.98
CA GLU A 18 -31.17 -7.48 -1.11
C GLU A 18 -30.11 -8.17 -1.98
N LYS A 19 -29.55 -9.27 -1.47
CA LYS A 19 -28.62 -10.14 -2.18
C LYS A 19 -29.44 -11.15 -2.98
N ALA A 20 -29.18 -11.20 -4.29
CA ALA A 20 -29.82 -12.13 -5.21
C ALA A 20 -28.78 -13.00 -5.92
N HIS A 21 -29.16 -14.23 -6.25
CA HIS A 21 -28.42 -15.07 -7.20
C HIS A 21 -28.85 -14.72 -8.63
N ILE A 22 -27.88 -14.58 -9.53
CA ILE A 22 -28.11 -14.25 -10.94
C ILE A 22 -28.72 -15.45 -11.67
N ASN A 23 -28.14 -16.63 -11.47
CA ASN A 23 -28.76 -17.90 -11.80
C ASN A 23 -29.21 -18.55 -10.49
N ALA A 24 -30.40 -19.15 -10.47
CA ALA A 24 -30.99 -19.62 -9.23
C ALA A 24 -30.08 -20.64 -8.52
N TYR A 25 -29.95 -20.50 -7.20
CA TYR A 25 -29.10 -21.37 -6.41
C TYR A 25 -29.58 -22.83 -6.45
N PHE A 26 -30.88 -23.07 -6.43
CA PHE A 26 -31.42 -24.44 -6.47
C PHE A 26 -31.13 -25.17 -7.79
N GLU A 27 -30.77 -24.44 -8.86
CA GLU A 27 -30.42 -25.02 -10.17
C GLU A 27 -28.92 -25.24 -10.34
N THR A 28 -28.10 -24.39 -9.72
CA THR A 28 -26.65 -24.31 -10.01
C THR A 28 -25.77 -24.61 -8.81
N GLU A 29 -26.32 -24.53 -7.60
CA GLU A 29 -25.60 -24.51 -6.33
C GLU A 29 -24.44 -23.49 -6.28
N ASP A 30 -24.47 -22.49 -7.16
CA ASP A 30 -23.39 -21.53 -7.33
C ASP A 30 -23.57 -20.33 -6.38
N ASN A 31 -22.81 -20.33 -5.29
CA ASN A 31 -22.70 -19.20 -4.36
C ASN A 31 -21.49 -18.28 -4.64
N SER A 32 -20.86 -18.40 -5.81
CA SER A 32 -19.69 -17.61 -6.16
C SER A 32 -20.02 -16.12 -6.20
N TYR A 33 -19.00 -15.29 -5.97
CA TYR A 33 -19.12 -13.85 -6.16
C TYR A 33 -19.70 -13.54 -7.54
N GLU A 34 -19.32 -14.26 -8.59
CA GLU A 34 -19.78 -14.05 -9.96
C GLU A 34 -21.28 -14.30 -10.14
N ASN A 35 -21.87 -15.22 -9.37
CA ASN A 35 -23.31 -15.47 -9.39
C ASN A 35 -24.13 -14.58 -8.44
N LEU A 36 -23.51 -13.72 -7.63
CA LEU A 36 -24.22 -12.87 -6.67
C LEU A 36 -24.35 -11.41 -7.13
N ILE A 37 -25.47 -10.76 -6.83
CA ILE A 37 -25.65 -9.32 -7.03
C ILE A 37 -26.43 -8.67 -5.88
N ILE A 38 -26.12 -7.40 -5.60
CA ILE A 38 -26.87 -6.55 -4.69
C ILE A 38 -27.81 -5.64 -5.49
N LEU A 39 -29.09 -5.62 -5.09
CA LEU A 39 -30.17 -4.82 -5.67
C LEU A 39 -31.00 -4.16 -4.54
N CYS A 40 -31.70 -3.05 -4.85
CA CYS A 40 -32.76 -2.55 -3.95
C CYS A 40 -34.01 -3.44 -4.08
N PRO A 41 -34.93 -3.45 -3.11
CA PRO A 41 -36.16 -4.22 -3.14
C PRO A 41 -36.95 -4.09 -4.44
N ASN A 42 -37.02 -2.87 -4.99
CA ASN A 42 -37.71 -2.61 -6.25
C ASN A 42 -37.03 -3.27 -7.44
N CYS A 43 -35.69 -3.17 -7.54
CA CYS A 43 -34.95 -3.82 -8.62
C CYS A 43 -34.92 -5.34 -8.44
N HIS A 44 -34.84 -5.82 -7.19
CA HIS A 44 -34.86 -7.25 -6.89
C HIS A 44 -36.22 -7.85 -7.26
N LYS A 45 -37.34 -7.25 -6.86
CA LYS A 45 -38.69 -7.67 -7.28
C LYS A 45 -38.83 -7.69 -8.81
N LYS A 46 -38.29 -6.69 -9.51
CA LYS A 46 -38.35 -6.64 -10.97
C LYS A 46 -37.58 -7.77 -11.64
N PHE A 47 -36.45 -8.16 -11.06
CA PHE A 47 -35.61 -9.26 -11.50
C PHE A 47 -36.23 -10.62 -11.18
N ASP A 48 -36.56 -10.85 -9.92
CA ASP A 48 -36.92 -12.18 -9.38
C ASP A 48 -38.39 -12.55 -9.60
N LYS A 49 -39.32 -11.58 -9.52
CA LYS A 49 -40.77 -11.86 -9.52
C LYS A 49 -41.48 -11.51 -10.82
N THR A 50 -40.96 -10.55 -11.58
CA THR A 50 -41.68 -10.03 -12.76
C THR A 50 -40.96 -10.29 -14.09
N ASN A 51 -39.75 -10.86 -14.07
CA ASN A 51 -38.89 -11.08 -15.24
C ASN A 51 -38.71 -9.84 -16.14
N GLN A 52 -38.87 -8.63 -15.59
CA GLN A 52 -38.70 -7.37 -16.33
C GLN A 52 -37.21 -7.04 -16.54
N ILE A 53 -36.33 -7.63 -15.74
CA ILE A 53 -34.88 -7.52 -15.86
C ILE A 53 -34.38 -8.92 -16.19
N SER A 54 -33.64 -9.06 -17.29
CA SER A 54 -33.09 -10.35 -17.70
C SER A 54 -31.77 -10.66 -16.98
N ILE A 55 -31.42 -11.95 -16.89
CA ILE A 55 -30.10 -12.42 -16.42
C ILE A 55 -28.96 -11.73 -17.18
N GLN A 56 -29.09 -11.61 -18.50
CA GLN A 56 -28.08 -10.99 -19.35
C GLN A 56 -27.88 -9.51 -18.99
N THR A 57 -28.97 -8.78 -18.78
CA THR A 57 -28.95 -7.39 -18.31
C THR A 57 -28.23 -7.25 -16.97
N VAL A 58 -28.48 -8.17 -16.03
CA VAL A 58 -27.81 -8.17 -14.72
C VAL A 58 -26.31 -8.44 -14.83
N LYS A 59 -25.91 -9.38 -15.70
CA LYS A 59 -24.49 -9.65 -16.00
C LYS A 59 -23.81 -8.42 -16.62
N GLU A 60 -24.49 -7.74 -17.54
CA GLU A 60 -24.00 -6.48 -18.14
C GLU A 60 -23.83 -5.38 -17.10
N TRP A 61 -24.77 -5.18 -16.19
CA TRP A 61 -24.64 -4.21 -15.11
C TRP A 61 -23.41 -4.47 -14.23
N LYS A 62 -23.15 -5.75 -13.93
CA LYS A 62 -21.99 -6.15 -13.13
C LYS A 62 -20.68 -5.90 -13.88
N LYS A 63 -20.66 -6.17 -15.18
CA LYS A 63 -19.54 -5.85 -16.08
C LYS A 63 -19.30 -4.33 -16.14
N ILE A 64 -20.32 -3.52 -16.44
CA ILE A 64 -20.24 -2.06 -16.47
C ILE A 64 -19.70 -1.54 -15.14
N ARG A 65 -20.24 -2.02 -14.02
CA ARG A 65 -19.80 -1.57 -12.70
C ARG A 65 -18.33 -1.93 -12.42
N ARG A 66 -17.88 -3.09 -12.86
CA ARG A 66 -16.47 -3.50 -12.78
C ARG A 66 -15.60 -2.55 -13.61
N GLU A 67 -15.98 -2.29 -14.85
CA GLU A 67 -15.26 -1.38 -15.74
C GLU A 67 -15.22 0.06 -15.23
N GLU A 68 -16.30 0.56 -14.63
CA GLU A 68 -16.36 1.87 -13.98
C GLU A 68 -15.38 1.95 -12.80
N LEU A 69 -15.38 0.93 -11.93
CA LEU A 69 -14.46 0.86 -10.79
C LEU A 69 -13.02 0.76 -11.27
N GLU A 70 -12.74 -0.10 -12.25
CA GLU A 70 -11.41 -0.22 -12.85
C GLU A 70 -10.97 1.12 -13.45
N ARG A 71 -11.82 1.79 -14.23
CA ARG A 71 -11.51 3.11 -14.81
C ARG A 71 -11.28 4.17 -13.73
N PHE A 72 -12.12 4.21 -12.71
CA PHE A 72 -11.98 5.16 -11.60
C PHE A 72 -10.65 4.98 -10.85
N PHE A 73 -10.21 3.73 -10.67
CA PHE A 73 -8.96 3.42 -9.98
C PHE A 73 -7.75 3.23 -10.93
N SER A 74 -7.92 3.37 -12.25
CA SER A 74 -6.86 3.28 -13.28
C SER A 74 -5.95 4.52 -13.34
N ILE A 75 -5.85 5.26 -12.24
CA ILE A 75 -5.09 6.50 -12.19
C ILE A 75 -3.60 6.18 -12.29
N LYS A 76 -2.95 6.69 -13.34
CA LYS A 76 -1.50 6.68 -13.51
C LYS A 76 -0.92 8.02 -13.09
N PHE A 77 0.12 7.99 -12.27
CA PHE A 77 0.83 9.15 -11.79
C PHE A 77 2.13 9.35 -12.56
N LYS A 78 2.49 10.61 -12.77
CA LYS A 78 3.73 10.99 -13.45
C LYS A 78 4.98 10.82 -12.57
N SER A 79 4.81 10.75 -11.25
CA SER A 79 5.92 10.62 -10.31
C SER A 79 5.48 9.92 -9.02
N PHE A 80 6.46 9.32 -8.34
CA PHE A 80 6.24 8.71 -7.04
C PHE A 80 5.70 9.70 -6.00
N ASP A 81 6.15 10.97 -6.02
CA ASP A 81 5.65 12.00 -5.09
C ASP A 81 4.13 12.19 -5.22
N ARG A 82 3.59 12.18 -6.44
CA ARG A 82 2.14 12.28 -6.69
C ARG A 82 1.38 11.03 -6.28
N LEU A 83 1.96 9.85 -6.50
CA LEU A 83 1.39 8.60 -6.00
C LEU A 83 1.34 8.61 -4.46
N LYS A 84 2.43 9.06 -3.83
CA LYS A 84 2.59 9.15 -2.38
C LYS A 84 1.55 10.07 -1.74
N GLU A 85 1.26 11.24 -2.33
CA GLU A 85 0.19 12.14 -1.88
C GLU A 85 -1.17 11.43 -1.73
N LYS A 86 -1.45 10.40 -2.54
CA LYS A 86 -2.70 9.62 -2.47
C LYS A 86 -2.59 8.38 -1.60
N VAL A 87 -1.46 7.69 -1.66
CA VAL A 87 -1.25 6.40 -0.99
C VAL A 87 -0.98 6.56 0.51
N GLU A 88 -0.17 7.55 0.89
CA GLU A 88 0.30 7.71 2.27
C GLU A 88 -0.84 7.85 3.29
N PRO A 89 -1.89 8.69 3.08
CA PRO A 89 -2.99 8.79 4.02
C PRO A 89 -3.74 7.47 4.23
N ILE A 90 -3.91 6.68 3.16
CA ILE A 90 -4.62 5.40 3.20
C ILE A 90 -3.81 4.35 3.96
N LEU A 91 -2.49 4.28 3.71
CA LEU A 91 -1.59 3.40 4.46
C LEU A 91 -1.50 3.80 5.95
N ARG A 92 -1.48 5.11 6.26
CA ARG A 92 -1.51 5.59 7.66
C ARG A 92 -2.79 5.18 8.37
N GLU A 93 -3.95 5.35 7.74
CA GLU A 93 -5.23 4.90 8.30
C GLU A 93 -5.23 3.39 8.57
N ASN A 94 -4.77 2.58 7.61
CA ASN A 94 -4.65 1.13 7.81
C ASN A 94 -3.70 0.78 8.96
N TYR A 95 -2.54 1.46 9.03
CA TYR A 95 -1.57 1.27 10.10
C TYR A 95 -2.16 1.59 11.48
N ASP A 96 -2.88 2.71 11.61
CA ASP A 96 -3.50 3.14 12.86
C ASP A 96 -4.63 2.19 13.28
N ILE A 97 -5.49 1.74 12.36
CA ILE A 97 -6.53 0.74 12.64
C ILE A 97 -5.91 -0.56 13.13
N TYR A 98 -4.90 -1.07 12.41
CA TYR A 98 -4.22 -2.30 12.78
C TYR A 98 -3.55 -2.19 14.15
N LYS A 99 -2.79 -1.12 14.38
CA LYS A 99 -2.09 -0.89 15.64
C LYS A 99 -3.06 -0.73 16.81
N ASN A 100 -4.09 0.10 16.66
CA ASN A 100 -4.96 0.46 17.77
C ASN A 100 -5.98 -0.62 18.14
N TYR A 101 -6.40 -1.45 17.17
CA TYR A 101 -7.50 -2.40 17.38
C TYR A 101 -7.10 -3.86 17.22
N TYR A 102 -6.16 -4.20 16.32
CA TYR A 102 -5.69 -5.57 16.19
C TYR A 102 -4.59 -5.89 17.21
N LEU A 103 -3.51 -5.11 17.23
CA LEU A 103 -2.37 -5.36 18.13
C LEU A 103 -2.71 -5.17 19.61
N ASN A 104 -3.64 -4.26 19.93
CA ASN A 104 -4.14 -4.07 21.30
C ASN A 104 -5.26 -5.06 21.68
N GLU A 105 -5.46 -6.13 20.89
CA GLU A 105 -6.42 -7.20 21.14
C GLU A 105 -7.89 -6.78 21.31
N ASN A 106 -8.27 -5.59 20.81
CA ASN A 106 -9.63 -5.09 20.87
C ASN A 106 -10.49 -5.67 19.75
N LYS A 107 -10.88 -6.95 19.91
CA LYS A 107 -11.64 -7.72 18.90
C LYS A 107 -12.94 -7.04 18.46
N THR A 108 -13.64 -6.36 19.36
CA THR A 108 -14.92 -5.70 19.05
C THR A 108 -14.71 -4.52 18.11
N LEU A 109 -13.75 -3.63 18.42
CA LEU A 109 -13.43 -2.51 17.53
C LEU A 109 -12.74 -2.98 16.26
N TRP A 110 -11.89 -4.01 16.32
CA TRP A 110 -11.32 -4.63 15.12
C TRP A 110 -12.41 -5.08 14.15
N LYS A 111 -13.43 -5.80 14.61
CA LYS A 111 -14.57 -6.22 13.76
C LYS A 111 -15.28 -5.04 13.11
N LYS A 112 -15.39 -3.91 13.81
CA LYS A 112 -16.00 -2.68 13.30
C LYS A 112 -15.16 -2.01 12.22
N PHE A 113 -13.84 -2.00 12.36
CA PHE A 113 -12.93 -1.26 11.45
C PHE A 113 -12.23 -2.14 10.39
N GLU A 114 -12.21 -3.45 10.51
CA GLU A 114 -11.67 -4.38 9.49
C GLU A 114 -12.28 -4.14 8.09
N PRO A 115 -13.60 -3.86 7.92
CA PRO A 115 -14.15 -3.51 6.61
C PRO A 115 -13.45 -2.33 5.94
N LYS A 116 -13.01 -1.34 6.72
CA LYS A 116 -12.29 -0.18 6.20
C LYS A 116 -10.91 -0.57 5.64
N ILE A 117 -10.19 -1.48 6.31
CA ILE A 117 -8.92 -2.03 5.80
C ILE A 117 -9.14 -2.75 4.47
N LEU A 118 -10.21 -3.53 4.33
CA LEU A 118 -10.51 -4.24 3.07
C LEU A 118 -10.71 -3.27 1.91
N VAL A 119 -11.50 -2.21 2.12
CA VAL A 119 -11.73 -1.16 1.11
C VAL A 119 -10.41 -0.48 0.76
N ASN A 120 -9.66 -0.04 1.77
CA ASN A 120 -8.38 0.63 1.58
C ASN A 120 -7.36 -0.27 0.84
N ASN A 121 -7.32 -1.56 1.16
CA ASN A 121 -6.45 -2.54 0.50
C ASN A 121 -6.76 -2.70 -0.99
N GLU A 122 -8.03 -2.73 -1.39
CA GLU A 122 -8.39 -2.80 -2.81
C GLU A 122 -8.03 -1.51 -3.56
N ILE A 123 -8.21 -0.34 -2.93
CA ILE A 123 -7.76 0.95 -3.49
C ILE A 123 -6.25 0.93 -3.70
N LEU A 124 -5.48 0.60 -2.67
CA LEU A 124 -4.03 0.53 -2.70
C LEU A 124 -3.54 -0.47 -3.76
N LYS A 125 -4.11 -1.67 -3.81
CA LYS A 125 -3.81 -2.69 -4.81
C LYS A 125 -4.01 -2.17 -6.23
N SER A 126 -5.11 -1.46 -6.49
CA SER A 126 -5.35 -0.88 -7.82
C SER A 126 -4.34 0.23 -8.15
N LEU A 127 -4.10 1.17 -7.22
CA LEU A 127 -3.10 2.23 -7.40
C LEU A 127 -1.72 1.65 -7.68
N PHE A 128 -1.29 0.62 -6.97
CA PHE A 128 0.01 0.01 -7.17
C PHE A 128 0.12 -0.76 -8.49
N LYS A 129 -0.89 -1.56 -8.86
CA LYS A 129 -0.91 -2.26 -10.15
C LYS A 129 -0.75 -1.29 -11.33
N ASN A 130 -1.40 -0.13 -11.27
CA ASN A 130 -1.38 0.86 -12.33
C ASN A 130 -0.10 1.72 -12.38
N ASN A 131 0.72 1.67 -11.32
CA ASN A 131 1.89 2.54 -11.14
C ASN A 131 3.16 1.76 -10.79
N CYS A 132 3.24 0.48 -11.19
CA CYS A 132 4.37 -0.40 -10.89
C CYS A 132 5.73 0.17 -11.38
N ASN A 133 5.71 0.92 -12.48
CA ASN A 133 6.90 1.57 -13.06
C ASN A 133 7.50 2.67 -12.18
N LEU A 134 6.81 3.12 -11.12
CA LEU A 134 7.33 4.09 -10.17
C LEU A 134 8.16 3.46 -9.05
N PHE A 135 8.30 2.13 -9.03
CA PHE A 135 9.09 1.41 -8.05
C PHE A 135 10.31 0.79 -8.72
N PRO A 136 11.50 0.87 -8.10
CA PRO A 136 12.68 0.21 -8.63
C PRO A 136 12.52 -1.30 -8.62
N ASP A 137 12.84 -1.91 -9.77
CA ASP A 137 12.94 -3.35 -9.95
C ASP A 137 14.41 -3.78 -10.01
N TYR A 138 14.72 -4.90 -9.36
CA TYR A 138 16.07 -5.44 -9.27
C TYR A 138 16.05 -6.96 -9.40
N PRO A 139 17.05 -7.57 -10.07
CA PRO A 139 17.11 -9.03 -10.23
C PRO A 139 17.12 -9.79 -8.90
N ASN A 140 17.75 -9.21 -7.86
CA ASN A 140 17.62 -9.72 -6.51
C ASN A 140 16.37 -9.11 -5.85
N LYS A 141 15.40 -9.97 -5.57
CA LYS A 141 14.09 -9.62 -5.01
C LYS A 141 14.16 -8.93 -3.65
N ASP A 142 15.15 -9.27 -2.81
CA ASP A 142 15.38 -8.62 -1.51
C ASP A 142 15.73 -7.12 -1.68
N TYR A 143 16.14 -6.75 -2.89
CA TYR A 143 16.53 -5.40 -3.27
C TYR A 143 15.49 -4.69 -4.14
N SER A 144 14.32 -5.29 -4.40
CA SER A 144 13.29 -4.74 -5.26
C SER A 144 12.16 -4.15 -4.43
N ASN A 145 11.93 -2.83 -4.56
CA ASN A 145 10.70 -2.25 -3.99
C ASN A 145 9.48 -2.68 -4.80
N LEU A 146 9.65 -3.02 -6.09
CA LEU A 146 8.57 -3.59 -6.88
C LEU A 146 8.14 -4.95 -6.32
N GLU A 147 9.06 -5.78 -5.84
CA GLU A 147 8.71 -7.05 -5.17
C GLU A 147 7.87 -6.80 -3.91
N VAL A 148 8.25 -5.84 -3.05
CA VAL A 148 7.46 -5.46 -1.87
C VAL A 148 6.01 -5.11 -2.26
N ILE A 149 5.83 -4.39 -3.36
CA ILE A 149 4.52 -4.05 -3.89
C ILE A 149 3.76 -5.29 -4.41
N GLN A 150 4.45 -6.22 -5.08
CA GLN A 150 3.86 -7.48 -5.53
C GLN A 150 3.43 -8.36 -4.33
N THR A 151 4.26 -8.46 -3.30
CA THR A 151 3.92 -9.15 -2.04
C THR A 151 2.69 -8.52 -1.39
N PHE A 152 2.59 -7.18 -1.36
CA PHE A 152 1.39 -6.51 -0.84
C PHE A 152 0.15 -6.89 -1.64
N ILE A 153 0.23 -6.91 -2.98
CA ILE A 153 -0.90 -7.31 -3.83
C ILE A 153 -1.35 -8.75 -3.53
N THR A 154 -0.40 -9.67 -3.33
CA THR A 154 -0.68 -11.06 -2.94
C THR A 154 -1.33 -11.11 -1.56
N HIS A 155 -0.75 -10.41 -0.58
CA HIS A 155 -1.31 -10.27 0.76
C HIS A 155 -2.77 -9.79 0.74
N VAL A 156 -3.09 -8.77 -0.07
CA VAL A 156 -4.46 -8.25 -0.18
C VAL A 156 -5.43 -9.32 -0.68
N ASN A 157 -5.04 -10.10 -1.69
CA ASN A 157 -5.88 -11.18 -2.21
C ASN A 157 -6.09 -12.28 -1.17
N GLU A 158 -5.01 -12.73 -0.52
CA GLU A 158 -5.07 -13.78 0.48
C GLU A 158 -5.86 -13.35 1.72
N PHE A 159 -5.61 -12.12 2.21
CA PHE A 159 -6.35 -11.55 3.34
C PHE A 159 -7.85 -11.51 3.09
N LYS A 160 -8.25 -11.13 1.86
CA LYS A 160 -9.66 -11.08 1.44
C LYS A 160 -10.27 -12.48 1.33
N ASN A 161 -9.57 -13.39 0.67
CA ASN A 161 -10.08 -14.73 0.38
C ASN A 161 -10.21 -15.58 1.66
N THR A 162 -9.26 -15.45 2.59
CA THR A 162 -9.24 -16.20 3.87
C THR A 162 -10.06 -15.55 4.99
N ARG A 163 -10.83 -14.50 4.68
CA ARG A 163 -11.52 -13.72 5.73
C ARG A 163 -12.61 -14.53 6.43
N GLY A 164 -13.34 -15.33 5.66
CA GLY A 164 -14.49 -16.12 6.11
C GLY A 164 -14.12 -17.48 6.70
N ASP A 165 -12.85 -17.88 6.60
CA ASP A 165 -12.38 -19.18 7.06
C ASP A 165 -12.44 -19.26 8.59
N GLU A 166 -12.86 -20.42 9.11
CA GLU A 166 -12.87 -20.71 10.54
C GLU A 166 -11.46 -20.60 11.12
N GLU A 167 -10.47 -21.14 10.41
CA GLU A 167 -9.05 -21.00 10.69
C GLU A 167 -8.37 -20.15 9.62
N LYS A 168 -7.88 -18.98 10.00
CA LYS A 168 -7.24 -18.03 9.08
C LYS A 168 -5.78 -18.42 8.86
N GLN A 169 -5.54 -19.41 8.02
CA GLN A 169 -4.19 -19.77 7.60
C GLN A 169 -3.72 -18.85 6.48
N ARG A 170 -2.75 -17.99 6.78
CA ARG A 170 -2.18 -17.03 5.82
C ARG A 170 -0.67 -17.24 5.71
N GLN A 171 -0.19 -17.43 4.50
CA GLN A 171 1.22 -17.53 4.17
C GLN A 171 1.83 -16.16 3.91
N VAL A 172 1.11 -15.26 3.23
CA VAL A 172 1.63 -13.93 2.88
C VAL A 172 1.11 -12.88 3.87
N LEU A 173 2.00 -12.48 4.76
CA LEU A 173 1.76 -11.40 5.71
C LEU A 173 1.90 -10.02 5.06
N PHE A 174 1.41 -8.99 5.75
CA PHE A 174 1.54 -7.61 5.30
C PHE A 174 3.03 -7.22 5.25
N PRO A 175 3.56 -6.75 4.11
CA PRO A 175 4.96 -6.36 3.99
C PRO A 175 5.18 -4.99 4.64
N GLN A 176 5.76 -4.97 5.83
CA GLN A 176 5.95 -3.74 6.62
C GLN A 176 6.83 -2.70 5.89
N GLU A 177 7.68 -3.16 4.98
CA GLU A 177 8.55 -2.36 4.11
C GLU A 177 7.75 -1.36 3.28
N ILE A 178 6.49 -1.62 2.96
CA ILE A 178 5.64 -0.67 2.23
C ILE A 178 5.48 0.64 3.02
N ASN A 179 5.34 0.56 4.34
CA ASN A 179 5.24 1.75 5.19
C ASN A 179 6.57 2.52 5.19
N SER A 180 7.71 1.83 5.09
CA SER A 180 9.03 2.45 4.94
C SER A 180 9.14 3.19 3.60
N ILE A 181 8.79 2.55 2.48
CA ILE A 181 8.83 3.15 1.13
C ILE A 181 8.08 4.49 1.09
N PHE A 182 6.92 4.57 1.75
CA PHE A 182 6.10 5.78 1.83
C PHE A 182 6.49 6.74 2.97
N GLY A 183 7.44 6.36 3.84
CA GLY A 183 7.94 7.21 4.92
C GLY A 183 6.99 7.33 6.11
N ILE A 184 6.21 6.28 6.38
CA ILE A 184 5.28 6.16 7.52
C ILE A 184 6.04 5.64 8.74
N THR A 185 6.65 4.47 8.61
CA THR A 185 7.43 3.83 9.69
C THR A 185 8.71 3.24 9.08
N PRO A 186 9.90 3.59 9.59
CA PRO A 186 11.15 3.05 9.07
C PRO A 186 11.28 1.55 9.40
N VAL A 187 11.96 0.80 8.53
CA VAL A 187 12.34 -0.59 8.77
C VAL A 187 13.86 -0.67 8.76
N SER A 188 14.46 -1.16 9.85
CA SER A 188 15.91 -1.35 9.90
C SER A 188 16.31 -2.47 8.95
N GLY A 189 17.10 -2.13 7.95
CA GLY A 189 17.74 -3.07 7.03
C GLY A 189 19.27 -2.96 7.10
N SER A 190 19.97 -3.82 6.35
CA SER A 190 21.41 -3.65 6.16
C SER A 190 21.69 -2.43 5.28
N ILE A 191 22.70 -1.63 5.66
CA ILE A 191 23.13 -0.46 4.90
C ILE A 191 23.90 -0.96 3.66
N ILE A 192 23.17 -1.28 2.58
CA ILE A 192 23.78 -1.92 1.40
C ILE A 192 24.30 -0.89 0.37
N LEU A 193 23.90 0.37 0.50
CA LEU A 193 24.11 1.38 -0.54
C LEU A 193 25.47 2.08 -0.43
N GLY A 194 25.99 2.57 -1.56
CA GLY A 194 27.28 3.28 -1.63
C GLY A 194 27.20 4.73 -1.12
N ALA A 195 28.30 5.21 -0.54
CA ALA A 195 28.43 6.59 -0.06
C ALA A 195 28.21 7.61 -1.19
N GLU A 196 28.60 7.28 -2.42
CA GLU A 196 28.46 8.15 -3.59
C GLU A 196 26.99 8.38 -3.96
N SER A 197 26.13 7.36 -3.78
CA SER A 197 24.69 7.51 -4.02
C SER A 197 24.03 8.38 -2.95
N LEU A 198 24.52 8.28 -1.70
CA LEU A 198 24.07 9.13 -0.60
C LEU A 198 24.46 10.59 -0.82
N GLU A 199 25.69 10.82 -1.25
CA GLU A 199 26.19 12.16 -1.57
C GLU A 199 25.35 12.82 -2.68
N GLU A 200 25.01 12.07 -3.73
CA GLU A 200 24.13 12.58 -4.79
C GLU A 200 22.73 12.91 -4.25
N LEU A 201 22.15 12.06 -3.40
CA LEU A 201 20.87 12.36 -2.76
C LEU A 201 20.95 13.64 -1.92
N ILE A 202 22.03 13.84 -1.16
CA ILE A 202 22.25 15.06 -0.38
C ILE A 202 22.32 16.28 -1.30
N LYS A 203 23.03 16.21 -2.44
CA LYS A 203 23.07 17.30 -3.44
C LYS A 203 21.66 17.62 -3.95
N VAL A 204 20.85 16.62 -4.25
CA VAL A 204 19.44 16.80 -4.66
C VAL A 204 18.63 17.48 -3.54
N LEU A 205 18.76 17.03 -2.30
CA LEU A 205 18.04 17.59 -1.15
C LEU A 205 18.45 19.04 -0.87
N ARG A 206 19.74 19.38 -1.02
CA ARG A 206 20.25 20.77 -0.93
C ARG A 206 19.64 21.65 -2.01
N ARG A 207 19.65 21.21 -3.28
CA ARG A 207 19.02 21.95 -4.39
C ARG A 207 17.51 22.19 -4.17
N LYS A 208 16.82 21.22 -3.56
CA LYS A 208 15.39 21.33 -3.20
C LYS A 208 15.15 22.14 -1.91
N GLY A 209 16.19 22.66 -1.27
CA GLY A 209 16.08 23.42 -0.01
C GLY A 209 15.61 22.58 1.19
N ARG A 210 15.72 21.25 1.14
CA ARG A 210 15.20 20.32 2.16
C ARG A 210 16.26 19.77 3.11
N PHE A 211 17.53 19.83 2.73
CA PHE A 211 18.64 19.31 3.54
C PHE A 211 18.99 20.27 4.69
N GLU A 212 19.15 19.72 5.90
CA GLU A 212 19.67 20.43 7.07
C GLU A 212 21.08 19.93 7.41
N SER A 213 21.22 18.65 7.76
CA SER A 213 22.50 18.03 8.11
C SER A 213 22.47 16.52 7.92
N ILE A 214 23.62 15.85 8.06
CA ILE A 214 23.72 14.39 8.08
C ILE A 214 24.48 13.94 9.34
N MET A 215 23.96 12.90 9.99
CA MET A 215 24.53 12.31 11.19
C MET A 215 25.04 10.90 10.87
N LEU A 216 26.36 10.76 10.78
CA LEU A 216 27.08 9.49 10.64
C LEU A 216 27.95 9.22 11.87
N GLY A 217 28.52 8.02 11.97
CA GLY A 217 29.33 7.60 13.11
C GLY A 217 28.49 7.33 14.37
N ILE A 218 27.23 6.97 14.19
CA ILE A 218 26.27 6.62 15.25
C ILE A 218 25.53 5.33 14.87
N ASP A 219 24.87 4.71 15.85
CA ASP A 219 24.17 3.43 15.68
C ASP A 219 23.07 3.50 14.62
N LYS A 220 22.30 4.59 14.63
CA LYS A 220 21.22 4.86 13.65
C LYS A 220 21.54 6.12 12.85
N PRO A 221 22.36 6.02 11.79
CA PRO A 221 22.71 7.17 10.96
C PRO A 221 21.48 7.72 10.23
N TYR A 222 21.42 9.04 10.05
CA TYR A 222 20.28 9.68 9.38
C TYR A 222 20.64 11.00 8.70
N ILE A 223 19.86 11.37 7.68
CA ILE A 223 19.78 12.72 7.13
C ILE A 223 18.69 13.49 7.89
N LEU A 224 19.03 14.66 8.40
CA LEU A 224 18.08 15.61 8.97
C LEU A 224 17.57 16.54 7.87
N LEU A 225 16.25 16.67 7.79
CA LEU A 225 15.58 17.61 6.88
C LEU A 225 15.26 18.91 7.61
N LYS A 226 15.14 20.02 6.86
CA LYS A 226 14.74 21.33 7.40
C LYS A 226 13.38 21.32 8.10
N SER A 227 12.51 20.38 7.76
CA SER A 227 11.23 20.17 8.43
C SER A 227 11.34 19.49 9.80
N GLY A 228 12.55 19.14 10.26
CA GLY A 228 12.81 18.33 11.45
C GLY A 228 12.66 16.82 11.21
N GLY A 229 12.19 16.40 10.03
CA GLY A 229 12.06 14.98 9.67
C GLY A 229 13.42 14.29 9.50
N LYS A 230 13.49 13.01 9.89
CA LYS A 230 14.69 12.18 9.72
C LYS A 230 14.48 11.15 8.61
N ILE A 231 15.49 11.00 7.75
CA ILE A 231 15.60 9.88 6.81
C ILE A 231 16.74 9.01 7.32
N PHE A 232 16.40 7.86 7.89
CA PHE A 232 17.38 6.91 8.38
C PHE A 232 18.12 6.25 7.22
N VAL A 233 19.42 6.10 7.38
CA VAL A 233 20.31 5.56 6.36
C VAL A 233 20.20 4.03 6.29
N ASP A 234 19.81 3.39 7.39
CA ASP A 234 19.47 1.96 7.48
C ASP A 234 18.01 1.67 7.08
N ASP A 235 17.20 2.67 6.74
CA ASP A 235 15.84 2.51 6.22
C ASP A 235 15.87 2.18 4.71
N THR A 236 16.37 0.98 4.40
CA THR A 236 16.77 0.57 3.05
C THR A 236 15.66 0.72 1.99
N PRO A 237 14.39 0.28 2.21
CA PRO A 237 13.34 0.42 1.20
C PRO A 237 13.06 1.88 0.85
N ARG A 238 13.01 2.76 1.86
CA ARG A 238 12.83 4.20 1.69
C ARG A 238 14.00 4.85 0.97
N LEU A 239 15.23 4.57 1.40
CA LEU A 239 16.42 5.17 0.81
C LEU A 239 16.58 4.75 -0.66
N ARG A 240 16.32 3.47 -0.95
CA ARG A 240 16.29 2.94 -2.32
C ARG A 240 15.25 3.64 -3.19
N GLN A 241 14.04 3.86 -2.68
CA GLN A 241 13.01 4.60 -3.40
C GLN A 241 13.45 6.05 -3.67
N LEU A 242 14.06 6.72 -2.70
CA LEU A 242 14.57 8.08 -2.86
C LEU A 242 15.68 8.14 -3.92
N TYR A 243 16.57 7.16 -3.95
CA TYR A 243 17.61 7.09 -4.97
C TYR A 243 17.04 6.87 -6.36
N PHE A 244 16.06 5.97 -6.49
CA PHE A 244 15.37 5.71 -7.75
C PHE A 244 14.67 6.97 -8.27
N ASN A 245 13.85 7.61 -7.43
CA ASN A 245 13.07 8.79 -7.80
C ASN A 245 13.93 10.00 -8.21
N ASN A 246 15.16 10.08 -7.72
CA ASN A 246 16.06 11.21 -7.96
C ASN A 246 17.30 10.82 -8.78
N TYR A 247 17.31 9.64 -9.41
CA TYR A 247 18.42 9.16 -10.25
C TYR A 247 19.79 9.20 -9.55
N CYS A 248 19.81 8.87 -8.26
CA CYS A 248 21.00 8.98 -7.41
C CYS A 248 21.87 7.72 -7.36
N PHE A 249 21.49 6.63 -8.03
CA PHE A 249 22.35 5.43 -8.04
C PHE A 249 23.70 5.72 -8.69
N ARG A 250 24.77 5.37 -7.99
CA ARG A 250 26.17 5.51 -8.41
C ARG A 250 26.91 4.19 -8.17
N LYS A 251 28.00 3.98 -8.92
CA LYS A 251 28.91 2.87 -8.68
C LYS A 251 29.49 2.99 -7.27
N THR A 252 29.34 1.96 -6.46
CA THR A 252 29.86 1.93 -5.10
C THR A 252 31.39 1.92 -5.13
N GLY A 253 32.01 2.99 -4.64
CA GLY A 253 33.42 3.01 -4.26
C GLY A 253 33.55 2.65 -2.79
N VAL A 254 32.88 3.41 -1.93
CA VAL A 254 32.86 3.19 -0.47
C VAL A 254 31.49 2.68 -0.02
N ARG A 255 31.47 1.51 0.64
CA ARG A 255 30.25 1.01 1.29
C ARG A 255 29.89 1.91 2.47
N LEU A 256 28.64 2.35 2.51
CA LEU A 256 28.19 3.29 3.54
C LEU A 256 28.24 2.70 4.96
N GLN A 257 28.06 1.39 5.10
CA GLN A 257 28.29 0.69 6.37
C GLN A 257 29.73 0.83 6.86
N ASN A 258 30.72 0.66 5.97
CA ASN A 258 32.13 0.78 6.32
C ASN A 258 32.49 2.23 6.67
N LEU A 259 31.95 3.20 5.93
CA LEU A 259 32.11 4.61 6.24
C LEU A 259 31.54 4.94 7.63
N ASN A 260 30.30 4.52 7.91
CA ASN A 260 29.67 4.76 9.22
C ASN A 260 30.48 4.13 10.36
N PHE A 261 31.00 2.92 10.15
CA PHE A 261 31.86 2.23 11.13
C PHE A 261 33.21 2.93 11.34
N ALA A 262 33.87 3.41 10.28
CA ALA A 262 35.10 4.18 10.41
C ALA A 262 34.86 5.47 11.21
N LEU A 263 33.77 6.17 10.91
CA LEU A 263 33.39 7.40 11.62
C LEU A 263 33.01 7.15 13.09
N SER A 264 32.37 6.01 13.41
CA SER A 264 32.07 5.66 14.80
C SER A 264 33.35 5.36 15.59
N CYS A 265 34.34 4.70 14.98
CA CYS A 265 35.66 4.49 15.56
C CYS A 265 36.42 5.80 15.82
N LEU A 266 36.36 6.77 14.90
CA LEU A 266 36.98 8.08 15.12
C LEU A 266 36.30 8.81 16.28
N LYS A 267 34.97 8.78 16.32
CA LYS A 267 34.17 9.40 17.38
C LYS A 267 34.46 8.81 18.76
N SER A 268 34.56 7.48 18.88
CA SER A 268 34.86 6.82 20.16
C SER A 268 36.26 7.13 20.69
N ARG A 269 37.17 7.58 19.82
CA ARG A 269 38.52 8.01 20.17
C ARG A 269 38.67 9.53 20.30
N ASN A 270 37.56 10.28 20.32
CA ASN A 270 37.55 11.75 20.35
C ASN A 270 38.35 12.41 19.22
N VAL A 271 38.46 11.75 18.06
CA VAL A 271 39.11 12.34 16.89
C VAL A 271 38.06 13.18 16.14
N PRO A 272 38.27 14.51 16.00
CA PRO A 272 37.31 15.36 15.32
C PRO A 272 37.29 15.09 13.81
N PHE A 273 36.10 15.13 13.21
CA PHE A 273 35.90 15.09 11.77
C PHE A 273 34.70 15.95 11.38
N PHE A 274 34.70 16.46 10.16
CA PHE A 274 33.61 17.29 9.61
C PHE A 274 33.08 16.66 8.33
N ILE A 275 31.75 16.59 8.21
CA ILE A 275 31.05 16.16 7.00
C ILE A 275 30.40 17.40 6.40
N TYR A 276 30.92 17.85 5.25
CA TYR A 276 30.50 19.07 4.56
C TYR A 276 29.37 18.83 3.55
#